data_AF-A0A660R9H3-F1
#
_entry.id   AF-A0A660R9H3-F1
#
_cell.length_a   1.000
_cell.length_b   1.000
_cell.length_c   1.000
_cell.angle_alpha   90.00
_cell.angle_beta   90.00
_cell.angle_gamma   90.00
#
_symmetry.space_group_name_H-M   'P 1'
#
loop_
_entity.id
_entity.type
_entity.pdbx_description
1 polymer ?
#
loop_
_entity_poly.entity_id
_entity_poly.type
_entity_poly.pdbx_seq_one_letter_code
_entity_poly.pdbx_strand_id
1 'polypeptide(L)'
;MIEPHGGRLVNRILEGEERNEWIKRAEGLKKVILSDYDLSELENIATGLYSPLEGFMTKEDYTSVLDDMRLSNGLVWSIPIVLSVSKDTADELKIGEWVGLYGPDGKLYGVMQVEDI
;
A
#
# COMPACT_ATOMS: atom_id res chain seq x y z
N MET A 1 -24.66 12.36 5.49
CA MET A 1 -23.37 11.81 5.02
C MET A 1 -23.27 10.41 5.59
N ILE A 2 -22.86 9.43 4.79
CA ILE A 2 -22.74 8.03 5.23
C ILE A 2 -21.35 7.84 5.86
N GLU A 3 -21.25 7.02 6.90
CA GLU A 3 -19.98 6.70 7.56
C GLU A 3 -19.05 5.92 6.61
N PRO A 4 -17.72 6.18 6.63
CA PRO A 4 -16.77 5.39 5.87
C PRO A 4 -16.85 3.90 6.19
N HIS A 5 -16.55 3.05 5.21
CA HIS A 5 -16.48 1.61 5.44
C HIS A 5 -15.39 1.30 6.48
N GLY A 6 -15.71 0.47 7.48
CA GLY A 6 -14.85 0.21 8.64
C GLY A 6 -14.90 1.28 9.74
N GLY A 7 -15.78 2.28 9.64
CA GLY A 7 -16.03 3.29 10.69
C GLY A 7 -15.04 4.45 10.73
N ARG A 8 -14.00 4.44 9.89
CA ARG A 8 -13.02 5.52 9.80
C ARG A 8 -12.51 5.68 8.37
N LEU A 9 -12.42 6.92 7.91
CA LEU A 9 -11.73 7.26 6.66
C LEU A 9 -10.22 7.12 6.90
N VAL A 10 -9.58 6.27 6.10
CA VAL A 10 -8.11 6.18 6.07
C VAL A 10 -7.57 7.39 5.32
N ASN A 11 -6.53 8.03 5.87
CA ASN A 11 -5.76 9.06 5.18
C ASN A 11 -4.28 8.79 5.47
N ARG A 12 -3.53 8.45 4.43
CA ARG A 12 -2.08 8.13 4.51
C ARG A 12 -1.23 9.18 3.81
N ILE A 13 -1.80 10.35 3.50
CA ILE A 13 -1.05 11.47 2.95
C ILE A 13 -0.29 12.14 4.10
N LEU A 14 1.04 12.07 4.02
CA LEU A 14 1.92 12.76 4.96
C LEU A 14 1.98 14.24 4.62
N GLU A 15 1.97 15.08 5.66
CA GLU A 15 2.06 16.54 5.53
C GLU A 15 3.19 17.11 6.40
N GLY A 16 3.56 18.37 6.16
CA GLY A 16 4.48 19.11 7.02
C GLY A 16 5.87 18.48 7.18
N GLU A 17 6.35 18.44 8.42
CA GLU A 17 7.68 17.95 8.78
C GLU A 17 7.83 16.45 8.56
N GLU A 18 6.81 15.67 8.94
CA GLU A 18 6.81 14.21 8.76
C GLU A 18 6.99 13.82 7.29
N ARG A 19 6.29 14.49 6.36
CA ARG A 19 6.49 14.30 4.92
C ARG A 19 7.93 14.53 4.51
N ASN A 20 8.54 15.62 5.00
CA ASN A 20 9.91 15.98 4.63
C ASN A 20 10.93 15.01 5.20
N GLU A 21 10.70 14.47 6.40
CA GLU A 21 11.53 13.41 6.96
C GLU A 21 11.48 12.13 6.10
N TRP A 22 10.29 11.70 5.71
CA TRP A 22 10.13 10.49 4.91
C TRP A 22 10.71 10.64 3.50
N ILE A 23 10.61 11.82 2.89
CA ILE A 23 11.29 12.11 1.61
C ILE A 23 12.80 11.93 1.75
N LYS A 24 13.42 12.45 2.82
CA LYS A 24 14.86 12.27 3.07
C LYS A 24 15.22 10.81 3.33
N ARG A 25 14.43 10.10 4.14
CA ARG A 25 14.66 8.67 4.42
C ARG A 25 14.58 7.84 3.14
N ALA A 26 13.64 8.15 2.25
CA ALA A 26 13.43 7.44 0.99
C ALA A 26 14.64 7.47 0.05
N GLU A 27 15.54 8.47 0.16
CA GLU A 27 16.78 8.51 -0.63
C GLU A 27 17.69 7.30 -0.39
N GLY A 28 17.64 6.71 0.81
CA GLY A 28 18.42 5.52 1.19
C GLY A 28 17.65 4.20 1.09
N LEU A 29 16.37 4.23 0.70
CA LEU A 29 15.55 3.02 0.59
C LEU A 29 15.70 2.38 -0.78
N LYS A 30 15.45 1.08 -0.85
CA LYS A 30 15.26 0.41 -2.14
C LYS A 30 14.06 1.01 -2.87
N LYS A 31 14.17 1.09 -4.19
CA LYS A 31 13.14 1.67 -5.04
C LYS A 31 12.31 0.57 -5.69
N VAL A 32 11.00 0.62 -5.51
CA VAL A 32 10.04 -0.17 -6.28
C VAL A 32 9.39 0.77 -7.28
N ILE A 33 9.55 0.48 -8.57
CA ILE A 33 8.90 1.24 -9.64
C ILE A 33 7.51 0.66 -9.89
N LEU A 34 6.49 1.48 -9.69
CA LEU A 34 5.09 1.15 -9.88
C LEU A 34 4.70 1.26 -11.36
N SER A 35 3.77 0.42 -11.78
CA SER A 35 3.00 0.68 -13.00
C SER A 35 2.00 1.82 -12.78
N ASP A 36 1.42 2.37 -13.86
CA ASP A 36 0.33 3.35 -13.73
C ASP A 36 -0.88 2.77 -12.97
N TYR A 37 -1.11 1.46 -13.09
CA TYR A 37 -2.17 0.76 -12.37
C TYR A 37 -1.87 0.71 -10.88
N ASP A 38 -0.69 0.20 -10.48
CA ASP A 38 -0.32 0.09 -9.06
C ASP A 38 -0.21 1.46 -8.38
N LEU A 39 0.19 2.49 -9.14
CA LEU A 39 0.19 3.87 -8.66
C LEU A 39 -1.24 4.35 -8.36
N SER A 40 -2.21 4.03 -9.22
CA SER A 40 -3.62 4.36 -8.99
C SER A 40 -4.16 3.63 -7.75
N GLU A 41 -3.80 2.36 -7.56
CA GLU A 41 -4.18 1.59 -6.37
C GLU A 41 -3.57 2.20 -5.08
N LEU A 42 -2.30 2.61 -5.13
CA LEU A 42 -1.63 3.32 -4.04
C LEU A 42 -2.36 4.62 -3.69
N GLU A 43 -2.76 5.42 -4.69
CA GLU A 43 -3.51 6.66 -4.47
C GLU A 43 -4.89 6.41 -3.85
N ASN A 44 -5.59 5.34 -4.27
CA ASN A 44 -6.88 4.94 -3.71
C ASN A 44 -6.78 4.51 -2.24
N ILE A 45 -5.70 3.82 -1.86
CA ILE A 45 -5.38 3.51 -0.46
C ILE A 45 -5.08 4.81 0.30
N ALA A 46 -4.19 5.64 -0.25
CA ALA A 46 -3.67 6.81 0.45
C ALA A 46 -4.75 7.86 0.75
N THR A 47 -5.71 8.04 -0.17
CA THR A 47 -6.81 8.99 -0.05
C THR A 47 -8.03 8.44 0.68
N GLY A 48 -8.01 7.16 1.06
CA GLY A 48 -9.09 6.51 1.79
C GLY A 48 -10.25 6.03 0.94
N LEU A 49 -10.14 6.06 -0.40
CA LEU A 49 -11.14 5.46 -1.28
C LEU A 49 -11.33 3.97 -0.95
N TYR A 50 -10.25 3.30 -0.54
CA TYR A 50 -10.27 1.91 -0.12
C TYR A 50 -10.35 1.69 1.39
N SER A 51 -10.84 2.67 2.16
CA SER A 51 -11.11 2.44 3.59
C SER A 51 -11.93 1.15 3.77
N PRO A 52 -11.49 0.21 4.62
CA PRO A 52 -10.53 0.38 5.73
C PRO A 52 -9.05 0.07 5.41
N LEU A 53 -8.68 -0.23 4.16
CA LEU A 53 -7.30 -0.61 3.81
C LEU A 53 -6.31 0.51 4.13
N GLU A 54 -5.21 0.17 4.80
CA GLU A 54 -4.12 1.09 5.17
C GLU A 54 -2.82 0.87 4.38
N GLY A 55 -2.81 -0.17 3.54
CA GLY A 55 -1.72 -0.63 2.69
C GLY A 55 -2.22 -1.69 1.72
N PHE A 56 -1.30 -2.21 0.88
CA PHE A 56 -1.58 -3.40 0.08
C PHE A 56 -1.79 -4.61 0.99
N MET A 57 -2.62 -5.56 0.56
CA MET A 57 -2.99 -6.72 1.36
C MET A 57 -1.81 -7.64 1.64
N THR A 58 -1.72 -8.12 2.87
CA THR A 58 -0.91 -9.29 3.23
C THR A 58 -1.53 -10.56 2.66
N LYS A 59 -0.82 -11.69 2.73
CA LYS A 59 -1.39 -12.98 2.30
C LYS A 59 -2.63 -13.39 3.10
N GLU A 60 -2.71 -12.99 4.37
CA GLU A 60 -3.86 -13.28 5.22
C GLU A 60 -5.13 -12.60 4.71
N ASP A 61 -5.07 -11.28 4.49
CA ASP A 61 -6.18 -10.52 3.90
C ASP A 61 -6.51 -10.99 2.49
N TYR A 62 -5.48 -11.24 1.67
CA TYR A 62 -5.65 -11.75 0.31
C TYR A 62 -6.45 -13.06 0.29
N THR A 63 -6.05 -14.04 1.11
CA THR A 63 -6.69 -15.36 1.17
C THR A 63 -8.13 -15.23 1.69
N SER A 64 -8.34 -14.45 2.75
CA SER A 64 -9.68 -14.19 3.30
C SER A 64 -10.61 -13.54 2.27
N VAL A 65 -10.10 -12.61 1.45
CA VAL A 65 -10.91 -11.95 0.41
C VAL A 65 -11.29 -12.95 -0.69
N LEU A 66 -10.37 -13.83 -1.10
CA LEU A 66 -10.66 -14.85 -2.11
C LEU A 66 -11.69 -15.87 -1.63
N ASP A 67 -11.57 -16.32 -0.39
CA ASP A 67 -12.39 -17.42 0.14
C ASP A 67 -13.75 -16.93 0.66
N ASP A 68 -13.75 -15.80 1.38
CA ASP A 68 -14.91 -15.34 2.17
C ASP A 68 -15.47 -13.98 1.73
N MET A 69 -14.84 -13.32 0.74
CA MET A 69 -15.16 -11.94 0.34
C MET A 69 -15.13 -10.96 1.52
N ARG A 70 -14.18 -11.17 2.43
CA ARG A 70 -13.95 -10.36 3.62
C ARG A 70 -12.47 -10.18 3.87
N LEU A 71 -12.10 -9.04 4.47
CA LEU A 71 -10.79 -8.90 5.10
C LEU A 71 -10.67 -9.85 6.29
N SER A 72 -9.44 -10.12 6.74
CA SER A 72 -9.14 -10.99 7.88
C SER A 72 -9.85 -10.57 9.17
N ASN A 73 -10.13 -9.26 9.32
CA ASN A 73 -10.90 -8.70 10.43
C ASN A 73 -12.43 -8.86 10.31
N GLY A 74 -12.90 -9.51 9.25
CA GLY A 74 -14.32 -9.81 8.98
C GLY A 74 -15.09 -8.72 8.22
N LEU A 75 -14.49 -7.57 7.92
CA LEU A 75 -15.15 -6.52 7.12
C LEU A 75 -15.33 -6.98 5.66
N VAL A 76 -16.45 -6.63 5.05
CA VAL A 76 -16.79 -7.06 3.68
C VAL A 76 -15.84 -6.41 2.67
N TRP A 77 -15.17 -7.22 1.86
CA TRP A 77 -14.29 -6.75 0.81
C TRP A 77 -14.08 -7.84 -0.23
N SER A 78 -14.35 -7.57 -1.50
CA SER A 78 -14.48 -8.63 -2.52
C SER A 78 -13.40 -8.63 -3.60
N ILE A 79 -12.46 -7.69 -3.58
CA ILE A 79 -11.45 -7.53 -4.65
C ILE A 79 -10.07 -7.43 -4.03
N PRO A 80 -9.15 -8.40 -4.25
CA PRO A 80 -7.81 -8.30 -3.71
C PRO A 80 -7.05 -7.07 -4.21
N ILE A 81 -6.45 -6.32 -3.30
CA ILE A 81 -5.61 -5.14 -3.61
C ILE A 81 -4.18 -5.46 -3.21
N VAL A 82 -3.35 -5.83 -4.19
CA VAL A 82 -1.97 -6.29 -3.98
C VAL A 82 -1.01 -5.53 -4.87
N LEU A 83 0.23 -5.35 -4.42
CA LEU A 83 1.28 -4.76 -5.22
C LEU A 83 2.04 -5.87 -5.96
N SER A 84 1.87 -5.93 -7.28
CA SER A 84 2.57 -6.93 -8.09
C SER A 84 3.96 -6.43 -8.46
N VAL A 85 5.00 -7.22 -8.17
CA VAL A 85 6.38 -6.95 -8.58
C VAL A 85 6.95 -8.12 -9.37
N SER A 86 8.01 -7.89 -10.14
CA SER A 86 8.75 -8.98 -10.77
C SER A 86 9.37 -9.90 -9.71
N LYS A 87 9.62 -11.16 -10.07
CA LYS A 87 10.31 -12.10 -9.18
C LYS A 87 11.69 -11.58 -8.74
N ASP A 88 12.45 -11.00 -9.67
CA ASP A 88 13.77 -10.44 -9.35
C ASP A 88 13.69 -9.33 -8.30
N THR A 89 12.68 -8.45 -8.40
CA THR A 89 12.42 -7.44 -7.37
C THR A 89 12.02 -8.09 -6.06
N ALA A 90 11.09 -9.05 -6.06
CA ALA A 90 10.64 -9.74 -4.85
C ALA A 90 11.78 -10.45 -4.11
N ASP A 91 12.68 -11.12 -4.85
CA ASP A 91 13.84 -11.85 -4.31
C ASP A 91 14.86 -10.89 -3.64
N GLU A 92 14.88 -9.62 -4.03
CA GLU A 92 15.71 -8.60 -3.39
C GLU A 92 15.08 -8.02 -2.11
N LEU A 93 13.76 -8.16 -1.93
CA LEU A 93 13.04 -7.59 -0.79
C LEU A 93 13.11 -8.49 0.46
N LYS A 94 12.95 -7.87 1.63
CA LYS A 94 12.95 -8.51 2.94
C LYS A 94 11.78 -8.00 3.77
N ILE A 95 11.06 -8.94 4.38
CA ILE A 95 10.04 -8.63 5.37
C ILE A 95 10.64 -7.77 6.49
N GLY A 96 9.92 -6.71 6.85
CA GLY A 96 10.29 -5.69 7.84
C GLY A 96 11.07 -4.50 7.28
N GLU A 97 11.59 -4.58 6.05
CA GLU A 97 12.31 -3.45 5.45
C GLU A 97 11.37 -2.39 4.88
N TRP A 98 11.84 -1.15 4.80
CA TRP A 98 11.13 -0.04 4.17
C TRP A 98 11.59 0.12 2.72
N VAL A 99 10.63 0.36 1.83
CA VAL A 99 10.87 0.63 0.40
C VAL A 99 10.25 1.96 0.00
N GLY A 100 10.87 2.64 -0.95
CA GLY A 100 10.28 3.79 -1.64
C GLY A 100 9.49 3.34 -2.86
N LEU A 101 8.27 3.83 -3.00
CA LEU A 101 7.37 3.57 -4.12
C LEU A 101 7.45 4.73 -5.11
N TYR A 102 7.93 4.46 -6.31
CA TYR A 102 8.17 5.46 -7.35
C TYR A 102 7.26 5.23 -8.55
N GLY A 103 6.69 6.30 -9.09
CA GLY A 103 5.89 6.22 -10.31
C GLY A 103 6.75 6.01 -11.57
N PRO A 104 6.13 5.72 -12.72
CA PRO A 104 6.83 5.63 -14.01
C PRO A 104 7.58 6.91 -14.41
N ASP A 105 7.18 8.05 -13.86
CA ASP A 105 7.83 9.36 -14.04
C ASP A 105 9.07 9.57 -13.16
N GLY A 106 9.43 8.58 -12.34
CA GLY A 106 10.58 8.60 -11.45
C GLY A 106 10.40 9.42 -10.17
N LYS A 107 9.19 9.91 -9.87
CA LYS A 107 8.90 10.61 -8.61
C LYS A 107 8.52 9.64 -7.51
N LEU A 108 8.83 10.02 -6.26
CA LEU A 108 8.42 9.29 -5.07
C LEU A 108 6.95 9.61 -4.74
N TYR A 109 6.11 8.59 -4.63
CA TYR A 109 4.69 8.71 -4.29
C TYR A 109 4.37 8.18 -2.90
N GLY A 110 5.15 7.23 -2.39
CA GLY A 110 4.93 6.67 -1.07
C GLY A 110 6.13 5.92 -0.53
N VAL A 111 6.03 5.52 0.73
CA VAL A 111 6.93 4.57 1.37
C VAL A 111 6.09 3.46 1.99
N MET A 112 6.60 2.24 1.98
CA MET A 112 5.90 1.09 2.51
C MET A 112 6.87 0.21 3.29
N GLN A 113 6.39 -0.37 4.39
CA GLN A 113 7.10 -1.47 5.04
C GLN A 113 6.63 -2.79 4.43
N VAL A 114 7.56 -3.67 4.07
CA VAL A 114 7.23 -4.99 3.53
C VAL A 114 6.76 -5.88 4.68
N GLU A 115 5.49 -6.25 4.71
CA GLU A 115 4.94 -7.15 5.73
C GLU A 115 4.93 -8.62 5.27
N ASP A 116 4.79 -8.84 3.96
CA ASP A 116 4.70 -10.17 3.34
C ASP A 116 5.22 -10.14 1.89
N ILE A 117 5.60 -11.29 1.33
CA ILE A 117 6.10 -11.48 -0.04
C ILE A 117 5.53 -12.76 -0.65
#